data_AF-A0A2U1MHK8-F1
#
_entry.id   AF-A0A2U1MHK8-F1
#
_cell.length_a   1.000
_cell.length_b   1.000
_cell.length_c   1.000
_cell.angle_alpha   90.00
_cell.angle_beta   90.00
_cell.angle_gamma   90.00
#
_symmetry.space_group_name_H-M   'P 1'
#
loop_
_entity.id
_entity.type
_entity.pdbx_description
1 polymer ?
#
loop_
_entity_poly.entity_id
_entity_poly.type
_entity_poly.pdbx_seq_one_letter_code
_entity_poly.pdbx_strand_id
1 'polypeptide(L)'
;MGSFLTMAPFMVTLSALILFFLYLISILRKFMSKTLLPLPPGPPGLTIIGNLHQLDMSDLSDHLWRLSKRYGPLMSIRLGMVQTLIVSSSDMAKEVMKTNDLNFCTRPVLTGLRTISYDNKDIAFSPYSEYWRKMRKICMLNLFSVKHVNSFRWVREEEVFNMIDTIKTQILTKQLVNLSETVMILTSNIISRVAFGKRSAAYADEQQEVIQLQKNLIARLEKNVKDMDEFYQQLIDEHLNPDRPDIMQEDMVDILLKLKHDPDSSVNLTFDHIKAVLMVSDLHFTNP
;
A
#
# COMPACT_ATOMS: atom_id res chain seq x y z
N MET A 1 45.73 -43.63 15.30
CA MET A 1 46.41 -42.65 14.43
C MET A 1 45.68 -42.36 13.10
N GLY A 2 44.84 -43.26 12.56
CA GLY A 2 44.16 -43.05 11.26
C GLY A 2 42.99 -42.05 11.23
N SER A 3 42.38 -41.72 12.37
CA SER A 3 41.23 -40.79 12.43
C SER A 3 41.61 -39.30 12.43
N PHE A 4 42.85 -38.96 12.76
CA PHE A 4 43.32 -37.56 12.75
C PHE A 4 43.67 -37.06 11.34
N LEU A 5 44.15 -37.94 10.45
CA LEU A 5 44.48 -37.58 9.07
C LEU A 5 43.25 -37.29 8.21
N THR A 6 42.09 -37.90 8.52
CA THR A 6 40.85 -37.70 7.76
C THR A 6 40.08 -36.45 8.14
N MET A 7 40.30 -35.92 9.36
CA MET A 7 39.62 -34.71 9.87
C MET A 7 40.35 -33.40 9.53
N ALA A 8 41.66 -33.47 9.25
CA ALA A 8 42.48 -32.32 8.85
C ALA A 8 41.96 -31.56 7.61
N PRO A 9 41.60 -32.21 6.48
CA PRO A 9 41.06 -31.50 5.32
C PRO A 9 39.72 -30.82 5.60
N PHE A 10 38.88 -31.41 6.45
CA PHE A 10 37.60 -30.81 6.85
C PHE A 10 37.77 -29.54 7.69
N MET A 11 38.77 -29.52 8.59
CA MET A 11 39.08 -28.33 9.38
C MET A 11 39.65 -27.20 8.51
N VAL A 12 40.47 -27.53 7.51
CA VAL A 12 41.01 -26.54 6.57
C VAL A 12 39.90 -25.95 5.70
N THR A 13 39.00 -26.76 5.15
CA THR A 13 37.87 -26.25 4.34
C THR A 13 36.90 -25.40 5.17
N LEU A 14 36.61 -25.79 6.42
CA LEU A 14 35.78 -25.01 7.33
C LEU A 14 36.42 -23.65 7.66
N SER A 15 37.72 -23.62 7.94
CA SER A 15 38.44 -22.37 8.23
C SER A 15 38.48 -21.43 7.01
N ALA A 16 38.68 -21.97 5.81
CA ALA A 16 38.66 -21.21 4.56
C ALA A 16 37.28 -20.62 4.27
N LEU A 17 36.20 -21.38 4.53
CA LEU A 17 34.83 -20.89 4.44
C LEU A 17 34.58 -19.74 5.43
N ILE A 18 35.01 -19.87 6.68
CA ILE A 18 34.86 -18.80 7.69
C ILE A 18 35.60 -17.53 7.25
N LEU A 19 36.84 -17.65 6.77
CA LEU A 19 37.62 -16.50 6.28
C LEU A 19 36.99 -15.87 5.04
N PHE A 20 36.46 -16.67 4.12
CA PHE A 20 35.72 -16.19 2.95
C PHE A 20 34.47 -15.42 3.36
N PHE A 21 33.70 -15.92 4.32
CA PHE A 21 32.54 -15.23 4.88
C PHE A 21 32.93 -13.93 5.60
N LEU A 22 34.01 -13.92 6.38
CA LEU A 22 34.51 -12.71 7.04
C LEU A 22 35.00 -11.66 6.02
N TYR A 23 35.67 -12.10 4.96
CA TYR A 23 36.08 -11.24 3.85
C TYR A 23 34.87 -10.66 3.11
N LEU A 24 33.86 -11.48 2.83
CA LEU A 24 32.59 -11.03 2.22
C LEU A 24 31.89 -10.02 3.13
N ILE A 25 31.83 -10.27 4.46
CA ILE A 25 31.28 -9.33 5.45
C ILE A 25 32.08 -8.02 5.46
N SER A 26 33.41 -8.06 5.33
CA SER A 26 34.26 -6.86 5.28
C SER A 26 33.99 -6.03 4.02
N ILE A 27 33.88 -6.67 2.85
CA ILE A 27 33.49 -6.00 1.60
C ILE A 27 32.10 -5.38 1.73
N LEU A 28 31.14 -6.14 2.25
CA LEU A 28 29.78 -5.66 2.48
C LEU A 28 29.81 -4.47 3.44
N ARG A 29 30.51 -4.53 4.58
CA ARG A 29 30.66 -3.40 5.51
C ARG A 29 31.24 -2.17 4.84
N LYS A 30 32.26 -2.32 3.99
CA LYS A 30 32.87 -1.21 3.25
C LYS A 30 31.88 -0.57 2.27
N PHE A 31 31.12 -1.38 1.54
CA PHE A 31 30.04 -0.90 0.65
C PHE A 31 28.93 -0.17 1.43
N MET A 32 28.67 -0.63 2.64
CA MET A 32 27.61 -0.15 3.54
C MET A 32 27.99 1.09 4.35
N SER A 33 29.28 1.44 4.40
CA SER A 33 29.84 2.50 5.25
C SER A 33 29.78 3.93 4.65
N LYS A 34 29.07 4.13 3.54
CA LYS A 34 29.00 5.45 2.87
C LYS A 34 27.90 6.36 3.44
N THR A 35 27.90 6.63 4.74
CA THR A 35 27.15 7.76 5.31
C THR A 35 28.13 8.85 5.74
N LEU A 36 28.28 9.86 4.88
CA LEU A 36 29.16 11.03 5.08
C LEU A 36 28.62 12.02 6.14
N LEU A 37 27.35 11.88 6.55
CA LEU A 37 26.70 12.76 7.51
C LEU A 37 26.42 12.02 8.83
N PRO A 38 26.58 12.69 9.99
CA PRO A 38 26.16 12.14 11.27
C PRO A 38 24.66 11.89 11.23
N LEU A 39 24.27 10.64 11.40
CA LEU A 39 22.87 10.25 11.47
C LEU A 39 22.28 10.62 12.84
N PRO A 40 20.96 10.88 12.91
CA PRO A 40 20.25 10.93 14.17
C PRO A 40 20.50 9.64 15.00
N PRO A 41 20.39 9.70 16.34
CA PRO A 41 20.54 8.54 17.20
C PRO A 41 19.54 7.43 16.86
N GLY A 42 19.84 6.20 17.24
CA GLY A 42 18.93 5.07 17.01
C GLY A 42 19.46 3.74 17.55
N PRO A 43 18.62 2.71 17.61
CA PRO A 43 19.03 1.38 18.04
C PRO A 43 20.06 0.78 17.07
N PRO A 44 21.08 0.06 17.57
CA PRO A 44 22.08 -0.55 16.71
C PRO A 44 21.46 -1.67 15.86
N GLY A 45 21.61 -1.58 14.55
CA GLY A 45 21.15 -2.61 13.60
C GLY A 45 22.25 -3.62 13.25
N LEU A 46 21.85 -4.78 12.75
CA LEU A 46 22.78 -5.76 12.17
C LEU A 46 23.20 -5.33 10.76
N THR A 47 24.34 -5.84 10.29
CA THR A 47 24.93 -5.39 9.01
C THR A 47 23.95 -5.54 7.84
N ILE A 48 23.37 -6.72 7.59
CA ILE A 48 22.57 -6.98 6.38
C ILE A 48 21.09 -6.63 6.56
N ILE A 49 20.49 -7.06 7.67
CA ILE A 49 19.04 -6.90 7.92
C ILE A 49 18.70 -5.57 8.61
N GLY A 50 19.70 -4.83 9.08
CA GLY A 50 19.48 -3.62 9.87
C GLY A 50 18.74 -3.92 11.17
N ASN A 51 17.72 -3.12 11.45
CA ASN A 51 16.84 -3.21 12.61
C ASN A 51 15.59 -4.07 12.37
N LEU A 52 15.42 -4.73 11.21
CA LEU A 52 14.22 -5.52 10.92
C LEU A 52 13.90 -6.56 11.99
N HIS A 53 14.93 -7.23 12.52
CA HIS A 53 14.79 -8.21 13.61
C HIS A 53 14.32 -7.63 14.95
N GLN A 54 14.35 -6.32 15.12
CA GLN A 54 13.93 -5.63 16.34
C GLN A 54 12.49 -5.12 16.25
N LEU A 55 11.93 -5.09 15.04
CA LEU A 55 10.60 -4.55 14.80
C LEU A 55 9.57 -5.65 15.00
N ASP A 56 8.67 -5.41 15.93
CA ASP A 56 7.43 -6.16 16.04
C ASP A 56 6.42 -5.55 15.08
N MET A 57 6.02 -6.31 14.06
CA MET A 57 5.07 -5.83 13.06
C MET A 57 3.62 -5.82 13.58
N SER A 58 3.31 -6.53 14.66
CA SER A 58 1.96 -6.54 15.23
C SER A 58 1.61 -5.23 15.93
N ASP A 59 2.58 -4.62 16.62
CA ASP A 59 2.43 -3.35 17.36
C ASP A 59 3.49 -2.32 16.94
N LEU A 60 3.76 -2.22 15.63
CA LEU A 60 4.87 -1.42 15.10
C LEU A 60 4.83 0.05 15.57
N SER A 61 3.65 0.66 15.58
CA SER A 61 3.46 2.06 15.98
C SER A 61 3.84 2.29 17.45
N ASP A 62 3.38 1.43 18.36
CA ASP A 62 3.71 1.53 19.79
C ASP A 62 5.20 1.24 20.01
N HIS A 63 5.74 0.22 19.34
CA HIS A 63 7.16 -0.10 19.39
C HIS A 63 8.04 1.09 18.98
N LEU A 64 7.74 1.73 17.84
CA LEU A 64 8.48 2.90 17.36
C LEU A 64 8.33 4.09 18.32
N TRP A 65 7.15 4.28 18.93
CA TRP A 65 6.93 5.30 19.95
C TRP A 65 7.81 5.07 21.19
N ARG A 66 7.88 3.85 21.72
CA ARG A 66 8.75 3.51 22.86
C ARG A 66 10.23 3.77 22.54
N LEU A 67 10.67 3.42 21.34
CA LEU A 67 12.03 3.72 20.87
C LEU A 67 12.29 5.23 20.81
N SER A 68 11.30 6.02 20.33
CA SER A 68 11.42 7.48 20.29
C SER A 68 11.59 8.11 21.68
N LYS A 69 11.04 7.49 22.74
CA LYS A 69 11.27 7.95 24.12
C LYS A 69 12.73 7.79 24.56
N ARG A 70 13.46 6.84 23.98
CA ARG A 70 14.86 6.56 24.29
C ARG A 70 15.83 7.33 23.40
N TYR A 71 15.55 7.41 22.10
CA TYR A 71 16.45 7.99 21.11
C TYR A 71 16.08 9.42 20.71
N GLY A 72 14.89 9.89 21.09
CA GLY A 72 14.42 11.24 20.81
C GLY A 72 13.38 11.31 19.68
N PRO A 73 12.86 12.52 19.41
CA PRO A 73 11.75 12.75 18.48
C PRO A 73 12.12 12.57 17.00
N LEU A 74 13.41 12.52 16.68
CA LEU A 74 13.97 12.20 15.37
C LEU A 74 15.05 11.14 15.58
N MET A 75 14.81 9.94 15.07
CA MET A 75 15.74 8.82 15.21
C MET A 75 15.95 8.10 13.88
N SER A 76 16.99 7.28 13.83
CA SER A 76 17.46 6.60 12.63
C SER A 76 17.38 5.08 12.82
N ILE A 77 16.78 4.37 11.88
CA ILE A 77 16.79 2.90 11.81
C ILE A 77 17.11 2.44 10.40
N ARG A 78 17.51 1.18 10.26
CA ARG A 78 17.82 0.57 8.97
C ARG A 78 16.85 -0.56 8.67
N LEU A 79 16.08 -0.46 7.59
CA LEU A 79 15.19 -1.52 7.12
C LEU A 79 15.90 -2.32 6.02
N GLY A 80 16.60 -3.39 6.41
CA GLY A 80 17.47 -4.14 5.50
C GLY A 80 18.64 -3.27 5.04
N MET A 81 18.67 -2.92 3.76
CA MET A 81 19.69 -2.03 3.19
C MET A 81 19.28 -0.56 3.16
N VAL A 82 18.03 -0.23 3.49
CA VAL A 82 17.45 1.12 3.37
C VAL A 82 17.60 1.88 4.68
N GLN A 83 18.16 3.08 4.61
CA GLN A 83 18.23 4.01 5.73
C GLN A 83 16.87 4.71 5.91
N THR A 84 16.29 4.63 7.11
CA THR A 84 14.96 5.15 7.41
C THR A 84 15.01 6.10 8.59
N LEU A 85 14.39 7.27 8.45
CA LEU A 85 14.18 8.21 9.54
C LEU A 85 12.81 7.97 10.17
N ILE A 86 12.76 7.94 11.50
CA ILE A 86 11.52 7.86 12.26
C ILE A 86 11.30 9.20 12.95
N VAL A 87 10.10 9.75 12.74
CA VAL A 87 9.66 11.04 13.25
C VAL A 87 8.51 10.81 14.22
N SER A 88 8.66 11.27 15.46
CA SER A 88 7.73 10.96 16.56
C SER A 88 7.32 12.17 17.39
N SER A 89 7.38 13.37 16.80
CA SER A 89 6.84 14.61 17.41
C SER A 89 6.12 15.46 16.37
N SER A 90 5.19 16.28 16.83
CA SER A 90 4.46 17.24 15.97
C SER A 90 5.39 18.24 15.30
N ASP A 91 6.42 18.73 16.02
CA ASP A 91 7.33 19.74 15.50
C ASP A 91 8.20 19.16 14.38
N MET A 92 8.69 17.93 14.54
CA MET A 92 9.43 17.24 13.48
C MET A 92 8.54 16.77 12.32
N ALA A 93 7.30 16.36 12.60
CA ALA A 93 6.34 16.07 11.55
C ALA A 93 6.04 17.34 10.72
N LYS A 94 5.91 18.50 11.36
CA LYS A 94 5.75 19.79 10.66
C LYS A 94 6.97 20.11 9.79
N GLU A 95 8.18 19.88 10.29
CA GLU A 95 9.40 20.15 9.54
C GLU A 95 9.53 19.26 8.29
N VAL A 96 9.15 17.98 8.40
CA VAL A 96 9.21 17.01 7.30
C VAL A 96 8.04 17.16 6.32
N MET A 97 6.82 17.37 6.81
CA MET A 97 5.60 17.35 5.99
C MET A 97 5.16 18.74 5.50
N LYS A 98 5.76 19.83 6.00
CA LYS A 98 5.45 21.20 5.55
C LYS A 98 6.68 22.00 5.16
N THR A 99 7.67 22.13 6.06
CA THR A 99 8.83 23.00 5.79
C THR A 99 9.69 22.42 4.66
N ASN A 100 9.91 21.11 4.66
CA ASN A 100 10.75 20.39 3.70
C ASN A 100 9.94 19.35 2.89
N ASP A 101 8.64 19.56 2.71
CA ASP A 101 7.73 18.59 2.10
C ASP A 101 8.20 18.11 0.73
N LEU A 102 8.73 19.01 -0.12
CA LEU A 102 9.27 18.67 -1.44
C LEU A 102 10.43 17.66 -1.37
N ASN A 103 11.24 17.68 -0.30
CA ASN A 103 12.35 16.75 -0.14
C ASN A 103 11.89 15.35 0.32
N PHE A 104 10.73 15.26 0.98
CA PHE A 104 10.23 14.01 1.59
C PHE A 104 8.96 13.45 0.95
N CYS A 105 8.36 14.15 -0.02
CA CYS A 105 7.09 13.75 -0.63
C CYS A 105 7.21 12.61 -1.66
N THR A 106 8.40 12.39 -2.22
CA THR A 106 8.63 11.38 -3.26
C THR A 106 8.49 9.95 -2.72
N ARG A 107 7.74 9.11 -3.45
CA ARG A 107 7.60 7.69 -3.15
C ARG A 107 8.76 6.88 -3.76
N PRO A 108 9.35 5.92 -3.03
CA PRO A 108 10.39 5.06 -3.57
C PRO A 108 9.80 4.15 -4.66
N VAL A 109 10.49 4.04 -5.80
CA VAL A 109 10.08 3.15 -6.89
C VAL A 109 10.48 1.72 -6.53
N LEU A 110 9.51 0.95 -6.02
CA LEU A 110 9.65 -0.48 -5.76
C LEU A 110 9.04 -1.27 -6.91
N THR A 111 9.74 -2.28 -7.44
CA THR A 111 9.30 -3.04 -8.62
C THR A 111 7.88 -3.60 -8.47
N GLY A 112 7.56 -4.21 -7.32
CA GLY A 112 6.21 -4.74 -7.08
C GLY A 112 5.12 -3.67 -7.08
N LEU A 113 5.37 -2.53 -6.42
CA LEU A 113 4.44 -1.40 -6.43
C LEU A 113 4.30 -0.79 -7.81
N ARG A 114 5.40 -0.67 -8.57
CA ARG A 114 5.40 -0.18 -9.94
C ARG A 114 4.52 -1.04 -10.84
N THR A 115 4.61 -2.37 -10.72
CA THR A 115 3.77 -3.29 -11.48
C THR A 115 2.30 -3.15 -11.11
N ILE A 116 1.95 -3.16 -9.82
CA ILE A 116 0.55 -3.06 -9.35
C ILE A 116 -0.04 -1.66 -9.66
N SER A 117 0.78 -0.62 -9.69
CA SER A 117 0.38 0.77 -10.01
C SER A 117 0.43 1.11 -11.50
N TYR A 118 0.41 0.10 -12.37
CA TYR A 118 0.38 0.28 -13.82
C TYR A 118 1.51 1.16 -14.34
N ASP A 119 2.74 0.89 -13.90
CA ASP A 119 3.93 1.68 -14.20
C ASP A 119 3.94 3.06 -13.51
N ASN A 120 3.50 3.13 -12.24
CA ASN A 120 3.39 4.37 -11.48
C ASN A 120 2.53 5.43 -12.19
N LYS A 121 1.35 4.99 -12.65
CA LYS A 121 0.29 5.87 -13.17
C LYS A 121 -0.76 6.23 -12.12
N ASP A 122 -0.61 5.69 -10.91
CA ASP A 122 -1.48 5.92 -9.77
C ASP A 122 -1.16 7.26 -9.06
N ILE A 123 -1.89 7.58 -7.98
CA ILE A 123 -1.66 8.82 -7.20
C ILE A 123 -1.06 8.58 -5.80
N ALA A 124 -0.96 7.34 -5.34
CA ALA A 124 -0.53 6.96 -3.99
C ALA A 124 0.95 6.55 -3.90
N PHE A 125 1.44 5.75 -4.86
CA PHE A 125 2.81 5.19 -4.91
C PHE A 125 3.69 5.83 -5.98
N SER A 126 3.11 6.66 -6.84
CA SER A 126 3.85 7.32 -7.89
C SER A 126 4.82 8.37 -7.34
N PRO A 127 6.07 8.44 -7.87
CA PRO A 127 7.03 9.45 -7.48
C PRO A 127 6.50 10.88 -7.72
N TYR A 128 6.91 11.81 -6.85
CA TYR A 128 6.55 13.21 -7.03
C TYR A 128 7.13 13.74 -8.33
N SER A 129 6.28 14.34 -9.16
CA SER A 129 6.62 14.85 -10.48
C SER A 129 5.61 15.90 -10.94
N GLU A 130 5.86 16.58 -12.06
CA GLU A 130 4.85 17.41 -12.73
C GLU A 130 3.63 16.56 -13.16
N TYR A 131 3.87 15.33 -13.62
CA TYR A 131 2.81 14.38 -13.96
C TYR A 131 1.93 14.07 -12.75
N TRP A 132 2.52 13.68 -11.62
CA TRP A 132 1.76 13.36 -10.40
C TRP A 132 0.93 14.54 -9.92
N ARG A 133 1.46 15.78 -10.00
CA ARG A 133 0.72 16.99 -9.66
C ARG A 133 -0.52 17.17 -10.55
N LYS A 134 -0.39 16.95 -11.85
CA LYS A 134 -1.52 17.01 -12.79
C LYS A 134 -2.56 15.92 -12.51
N MET A 135 -2.13 14.67 -12.33
CA MET A 135 -3.04 13.55 -12.01
C MET A 135 -3.78 13.76 -10.69
N ARG A 136 -3.07 14.19 -9.63
CA ARG A 136 -3.69 14.56 -8.36
C ARG A 136 -4.72 15.68 -8.54
N LYS A 137 -4.41 16.71 -9.33
CA LYS A 137 -5.34 17.81 -9.60
C LYS A 137 -6.60 17.30 -10.31
N ILE A 138 -6.47 16.44 -11.33
CA ILE A 138 -7.61 15.84 -12.04
C ILE A 138 -8.48 15.04 -11.07
N CYS A 139 -7.89 14.16 -10.25
CA CYS A 139 -8.64 13.34 -9.29
C CYS A 139 -9.34 14.21 -8.23
N MET A 140 -8.66 15.22 -7.69
CA MET A 140 -9.25 16.11 -6.68
C MET A 140 -10.42 16.94 -7.23
N LEU A 141 -10.33 17.41 -8.47
CA LEU A 141 -11.37 18.24 -9.07
C LEU A 141 -12.60 17.41 -9.51
N ASN A 142 -12.38 16.22 -10.04
CA ASN A 142 -13.44 15.44 -10.69
C ASN A 142 -13.93 14.24 -9.87
N LEU A 143 -13.13 13.68 -8.97
CA LEU A 143 -13.54 12.51 -8.17
C LEU A 143 -13.80 12.89 -6.72
N PHE A 144 -12.90 13.69 -6.14
CA PHE A 144 -12.89 14.00 -4.70
C PHE A 144 -13.37 15.41 -4.37
N SER A 145 -14.14 16.05 -5.26
CA SER A 145 -14.70 17.37 -4.99
C SER A 145 -15.89 17.27 -4.02
N VAL A 146 -16.16 18.35 -3.29
CA VAL A 146 -17.32 18.43 -2.38
C VAL A 146 -18.63 18.12 -3.12
N LYS A 147 -18.73 18.51 -4.40
CA LYS A 147 -19.88 18.21 -5.25
C LYS A 147 -20.07 16.70 -5.43
N HIS A 148 -19.02 15.98 -5.81
CA HIS A 148 -19.08 14.52 -6.00
C HIS A 148 -19.25 13.78 -4.65
N VAL A 149 -18.57 14.21 -3.59
CA VAL A 149 -18.77 13.63 -2.26
C VAL A 149 -20.23 13.76 -1.81
N ASN A 150 -20.90 14.86 -2.14
CA ASN A 150 -22.31 15.06 -1.85
C ASN A 150 -23.25 14.29 -2.78
N SER A 151 -22.92 14.09 -4.06
CA SER A 151 -23.75 13.28 -4.95
C SER A 151 -23.86 11.83 -4.48
N PHE A 152 -22.82 11.29 -3.84
CA PHE A 152 -22.84 9.95 -3.24
C PHE A 152 -23.34 9.90 -1.78
N ARG A 153 -23.96 10.97 -1.28
CA ARG A 153 -24.49 10.99 0.10
C ARG A 153 -25.48 9.86 0.36
N TRP A 154 -26.36 9.60 -0.60
CA TRP A 154 -27.38 8.55 -0.48
C TRP A 154 -26.76 7.16 -0.29
N VAL A 155 -25.62 6.87 -0.93
CA VAL A 155 -24.89 5.59 -0.75
C VAL A 155 -24.52 5.41 0.71
N ARG A 156 -23.95 6.45 1.34
CA ARG A 156 -23.56 6.39 2.76
C ARG A 156 -24.78 6.23 3.67
N GLU A 157 -25.86 6.95 3.39
CA GLU A 157 -27.09 6.85 4.20
C GLU A 157 -27.73 5.47 4.09
N GLU A 158 -27.82 4.91 2.88
CA GLU A 158 -28.37 3.57 2.64
C GLU A 158 -27.51 2.47 3.28
N GLU A 159 -26.18 2.50 3.09
CA GLU A 159 -25.30 1.48 3.69
C GLU A 159 -25.27 1.54 5.23
N VAL A 160 -25.34 2.75 5.81
CA VAL A 160 -25.49 2.90 7.27
C VAL A 160 -26.83 2.35 7.74
N PHE A 161 -27.92 2.57 7.00
CA PHE A 161 -29.23 2.01 7.34
C PHE A 161 -29.20 0.47 7.31
N ASN A 162 -28.60 -0.13 6.26
CA ASN A 162 -28.43 -1.58 6.14
C ASN A 162 -27.59 -2.16 7.28
N MET A 163 -26.52 -1.47 7.69
CA MET A 163 -25.71 -1.88 8.83
C MET A 163 -26.54 -1.90 10.12
N ILE A 164 -27.32 -0.84 10.38
CA ILE A 164 -28.18 -0.75 11.56
C ILE A 164 -29.20 -1.89 11.58
N ASP A 165 -29.82 -2.20 10.43
CA ASP A 165 -30.79 -3.29 10.32
C ASP A 165 -30.16 -4.67 10.57
N THR A 166 -28.95 -4.88 10.05
CA THR A 166 -28.15 -6.08 10.32
C THR A 166 -27.86 -6.24 11.81
N ILE A 167 -27.38 -5.17 12.46
CA ILE A 167 -27.10 -5.15 13.91
C ILE A 167 -28.38 -5.44 14.71
N LYS A 168 -29.51 -4.82 14.35
CA LYS A 168 -30.81 -5.07 15.00
C LYS A 168 -31.18 -6.54 14.91
N THR A 169 -31.05 -7.14 13.72
CA THR A 169 -31.36 -8.55 13.49
C THR A 169 -30.47 -9.47 14.34
N GLN A 170 -29.16 -9.20 14.40
CA GLN A 170 -28.22 -9.96 15.24
C GLN A 170 -28.53 -9.84 16.74
N ILE A 171 -28.91 -8.65 17.22
CA ILE A 171 -29.33 -8.44 18.60
C ILE A 171 -30.60 -9.25 18.91
N LEU A 172 -31.60 -9.21 18.02
CA LEU A 172 -32.86 -9.95 18.17
C LEU A 172 -32.63 -11.47 18.21
N THR A 173 -31.65 -11.97 17.45
CA THR A 173 -31.24 -13.40 17.48
C THR A 173 -30.25 -13.72 18.60
N LYS A 174 -29.94 -12.76 19.49
CA LYS A 174 -28.97 -12.88 20.60
C LYS A 174 -27.56 -13.29 20.15
N GLN A 175 -27.16 -12.92 18.94
CA GLN A 175 -25.82 -13.13 18.43
C GLN A 175 -24.89 -12.02 18.89
N LEU A 176 -23.62 -12.36 19.14
CA LEU A 176 -22.59 -11.38 19.46
C LEU A 176 -22.24 -10.59 18.20
N VAL A 177 -22.26 -9.26 18.29
CA VAL A 177 -21.96 -8.37 17.15
C VAL A 177 -20.46 -8.08 17.11
N ASN A 178 -19.80 -8.48 16.01
CA ASN A 178 -18.42 -8.10 15.73
C ASN A 178 -18.38 -6.72 15.04
N LEU A 179 -18.10 -5.67 15.81
CA LEU A 179 -18.11 -4.31 15.27
C LEU A 179 -16.99 -4.05 14.26
N SER A 180 -15.82 -4.69 14.40
CA SER A 180 -14.72 -4.52 13.44
C SER A 180 -15.11 -5.03 12.06
N GLU A 181 -15.65 -6.25 12.01
CA GLU A 181 -16.15 -6.85 10.77
C GLU A 181 -17.33 -6.05 10.18
N THR A 182 -18.26 -5.60 11.04
CA THR A 182 -19.41 -4.81 10.61
C THR A 182 -19.00 -3.48 9.96
N VAL A 183 -18.05 -2.76 10.59
CA VAL A 183 -17.52 -1.50 10.06
C VAL A 183 -16.72 -1.75 8.78
N MET A 184 -15.94 -2.83 8.72
CA MET A 184 -15.21 -3.21 7.52
C MET A 184 -16.17 -3.42 6.34
N ILE A 185 -17.24 -4.21 6.52
CA ILE A 185 -18.27 -4.43 5.49
C ILE A 185 -18.93 -3.11 5.07
N LEU A 186 -19.29 -2.24 6.03
CA LEU A 186 -19.86 -0.92 5.75
C LEU A 186 -18.92 -0.09 4.86
N THR A 187 -17.66 0.06 5.27
CA THR A 187 -16.68 0.84 4.52
C THR A 187 -16.44 0.26 3.13
N SER A 188 -16.40 -1.07 3.05
CA SER A 188 -16.19 -1.77 1.80
C SER A 188 -17.34 -1.54 0.82
N ASN A 189 -18.58 -1.67 1.29
CA ASN A 189 -19.75 -1.41 0.46
C ASN A 189 -19.83 0.05 0.01
N ILE A 190 -19.52 1.01 0.89
CA ILE A 190 -19.50 2.43 0.51
C ILE A 190 -18.47 2.67 -0.58
N ILE A 191 -17.23 2.20 -0.39
CA ILE A 191 -16.16 2.43 -1.39
C ILE A 191 -16.50 1.72 -2.69
N SER A 192 -16.91 0.44 -2.68
CA SER A 192 -17.25 -0.29 -3.90
C SER A 192 -18.41 0.36 -4.65
N ARG A 193 -19.43 0.87 -3.94
CA ARG A 193 -20.57 1.55 -4.57
C ARG A 193 -20.22 2.94 -5.10
N VAL A 194 -19.27 3.63 -4.50
CA VAL A 194 -18.81 4.93 -5.01
C VAL A 194 -17.84 4.75 -6.18
N ALA A 195 -16.92 3.79 -6.07
CA ALA A 195 -15.87 3.56 -7.04
C ALA A 195 -16.36 2.80 -8.28
N PHE A 196 -17.20 1.78 -8.10
CA PHE A 196 -17.65 0.83 -9.13
C PHE A 196 -19.17 0.78 -9.28
N GLY A 197 -19.89 1.55 -8.46
CA GLY A 197 -21.34 1.58 -8.45
C GLY A 197 -22.05 0.34 -7.83
N LYS A 198 -21.33 -0.74 -7.50
CA LYS A 198 -21.92 -1.98 -6.93
C LYS A 198 -21.43 -2.30 -5.51
N ARG A 199 -22.19 -3.11 -4.77
CA ARG A 199 -21.81 -3.59 -3.43
C ARG A 199 -20.69 -4.63 -3.50
N SER A 200 -19.85 -4.69 -2.47
CA SER A 200 -18.76 -5.68 -2.34
C SER A 200 -19.29 -7.12 -2.41
N ALA A 201 -20.44 -7.42 -1.81
CA ALA A 201 -21.05 -8.75 -1.86
C ALA A 201 -21.46 -9.21 -3.28
N ALA A 202 -21.69 -8.29 -4.22
CA ALA A 202 -21.94 -8.63 -5.63
C ALA A 202 -20.67 -9.15 -6.33
N TYR A 203 -19.51 -8.96 -5.71
CA TYR A 203 -18.22 -9.46 -6.13
C TYR A 203 -17.65 -10.47 -5.12
N ALA A 204 -18.45 -11.02 -4.20
CA ALA A 204 -17.95 -11.86 -3.11
C ALA A 204 -17.10 -13.04 -3.61
N ASP A 205 -17.43 -13.63 -4.77
CA ASP A 205 -16.65 -14.73 -5.35
C ASP A 205 -15.33 -14.26 -5.99
N GLU A 206 -15.27 -13.03 -6.53
CA GLU A 206 -14.10 -12.45 -7.21
C GLU A 206 -13.17 -11.68 -6.26
N GLN A 207 -13.73 -10.95 -5.28
CA GLN A 207 -12.99 -10.19 -4.26
C GLN A 207 -12.34 -11.08 -3.19
N GLN A 208 -12.94 -12.24 -2.86
CA GLN A 208 -12.33 -13.17 -1.91
C GLN A 208 -11.02 -13.75 -2.47
N GLU A 209 -10.93 -13.94 -3.80
CA GLU A 209 -9.67 -14.27 -4.46
C GLU A 209 -8.70 -13.08 -4.34
N VAL A 210 -9.08 -11.86 -4.74
CA VAL A 210 -8.20 -10.65 -4.67
C VAL A 210 -7.68 -10.36 -3.25
N ILE A 211 -8.50 -10.50 -2.21
CA ILE A 211 -8.11 -10.29 -0.80
C ILE A 211 -7.18 -11.41 -0.30
N GLN A 212 -7.42 -12.67 -0.71
CA GLN A 212 -6.57 -13.81 -0.36
C GLN A 212 -5.25 -13.83 -1.14
N LEU A 213 -5.26 -13.25 -2.35
CA LEU A 213 -4.13 -13.12 -3.27
C LEU A 213 -3.06 -12.18 -2.72
N GLN A 214 -3.43 -11.09 -2.03
CA GLN A 214 -2.49 -10.12 -1.43
C GLN A 214 -1.60 -10.69 -0.30
N LYS A 215 -1.92 -11.88 0.26
CA LYS A 215 -1.24 -12.43 1.44
C LYS A 215 0.08 -13.20 1.18
N ASN A 216 0.45 -13.59 -0.05
CA ASN A 216 1.71 -14.34 -0.28
C ASN A 216 2.62 -13.74 -1.37
N LEU A 217 3.94 -13.97 -1.25
CA LEU A 217 4.97 -13.20 -1.95
C LEU A 217 5.48 -13.83 -3.26
N ILE A 218 5.74 -12.94 -4.23
CA ILE A 218 6.47 -13.08 -5.50
C ILE A 218 5.82 -13.95 -6.59
N ALA A 219 5.66 -15.27 -6.44
CA ALA A 219 4.98 -16.07 -7.48
C ALA A 219 3.47 -15.77 -7.57
N ARG A 220 2.89 -15.27 -6.47
CA ARG A 220 1.54 -14.73 -6.48
C ARG A 220 1.49 -13.33 -7.06
N LEU A 221 2.52 -12.50 -6.96
CA LEU A 221 2.43 -11.11 -7.44
C LEU A 221 2.09 -11.01 -8.93
N GLU A 222 2.66 -11.88 -9.77
CA GLU A 222 2.33 -11.91 -11.21
C GLU A 222 0.90 -12.39 -11.47
N LYS A 223 0.46 -13.47 -10.81
CA LYS A 223 -0.93 -13.93 -10.88
C LYS A 223 -1.89 -12.84 -10.36
N ASN A 224 -1.58 -12.23 -9.22
CA ASN A 224 -2.38 -11.18 -8.58
C ASN A 224 -2.52 -9.94 -9.46
N VAL A 225 -1.42 -9.49 -10.09
CA VAL A 225 -1.46 -8.36 -11.02
C VAL A 225 -2.37 -8.68 -12.20
N LYS A 226 -2.30 -9.91 -12.72
CA LYS A 226 -3.16 -10.35 -13.82
C LYS A 226 -4.63 -10.41 -13.39
N ASP A 227 -4.93 -11.05 -12.27
CA ASP A 227 -6.32 -11.19 -11.78
C ASP A 227 -6.94 -9.81 -11.48
N MET A 228 -6.17 -8.89 -10.88
CA MET A 228 -6.60 -7.50 -10.70
C MET A 228 -6.80 -6.77 -12.02
N ASP A 229 -5.92 -6.96 -12.99
CA ASP A 229 -6.06 -6.34 -14.30
C ASP A 229 -7.30 -6.82 -15.05
N GLU A 230 -7.58 -8.13 -14.99
CA GLU A 230 -8.78 -8.74 -15.56
C GLU A 230 -10.04 -8.20 -14.89
N PHE A 231 -10.05 -8.10 -13.55
CA PHE A 231 -11.16 -7.52 -12.79
C PHE A 231 -11.44 -6.06 -13.20
N TYR A 232 -10.43 -5.19 -13.22
CA TYR A 232 -10.64 -3.81 -13.64
C TYR A 232 -11.00 -3.68 -15.11
N GLN A 233 -10.50 -4.58 -15.96
CA GLN A 233 -10.90 -4.60 -17.38
C GLN A 233 -12.37 -4.97 -17.52
N GLN A 234 -12.84 -5.99 -16.82
CA GLN A 234 -14.25 -6.39 -16.82
C GLN A 234 -15.15 -5.25 -16.31
N LEU A 235 -14.74 -4.56 -15.25
CA LEU A 235 -15.44 -3.37 -14.79
C LEU A 235 -15.50 -2.30 -15.88
N ILE A 236 -14.38 -1.96 -16.52
CA ILE A 236 -14.36 -0.96 -17.59
C ILE A 236 -15.27 -1.39 -18.76
N ASP A 237 -15.19 -2.65 -19.18
CA ASP A 237 -15.97 -3.18 -20.29
C ASP A 237 -17.47 -3.15 -19.99
N GLU A 238 -17.86 -3.42 -18.74
CA GLU A 238 -19.25 -3.27 -18.29
C GLU A 238 -19.74 -1.81 -18.38
N HIS A 239 -18.90 -0.83 -18.01
CA HIS A 239 -19.25 0.60 -18.07
C HIS A 239 -19.22 1.15 -19.51
N LEU A 240 -18.50 0.51 -20.41
CA LEU A 240 -18.50 0.83 -21.84
C LEU A 240 -19.70 0.20 -22.59
N ASN A 241 -20.40 -0.76 -21.98
CA ASN A 241 -21.53 -1.43 -22.62
C ASN A 241 -22.72 -0.44 -22.77
N PRO A 242 -23.18 -0.13 -23.99
CA PRO A 242 -24.30 0.78 -24.21
C PRO A 242 -25.65 0.25 -23.69
N ASP A 243 -25.76 -1.07 -23.51
CA ASP A 243 -26.96 -1.72 -22.95
C ASP A 243 -26.91 -1.82 -21.41
N ARG A 244 -25.91 -1.19 -20.77
CA ARG A 244 -25.82 -1.12 -19.30
C ARG A 244 -27.11 -0.48 -18.76
N PRO A 245 -27.78 -1.12 -17.78
CA PRO A 245 -28.98 -0.53 -17.19
C PRO A 245 -28.66 0.85 -16.59
N ASP A 246 -29.45 1.86 -16.96
CA ASP A 246 -29.36 3.28 -16.50
C ASP A 246 -29.70 3.47 -15.00
N ILE A 247 -29.61 2.38 -14.23
CA ILE A 247 -30.03 2.30 -12.82
C ILE A 247 -28.92 2.81 -11.90
N MET A 248 -27.69 2.93 -12.41
CA MET A 248 -26.53 3.36 -11.65
C MET A 248 -26.28 4.85 -11.92
N GLN A 249 -26.54 5.66 -10.90
CA GLN A 249 -26.09 7.05 -10.88
C GLN A 249 -24.58 7.07 -11.12
N GLU A 250 -24.11 7.98 -11.99
CA GLU A 250 -22.71 8.13 -12.42
C GLU A 250 -21.71 7.84 -11.29
N ASP A 251 -20.88 6.81 -11.47
CA ASP A 251 -19.83 6.40 -10.54
C ASP A 251 -18.44 6.92 -10.96
N MET A 252 -17.39 6.58 -10.19
CA MET A 252 -16.03 7.05 -10.51
C MET A 252 -15.49 6.48 -11.83
N VAL A 253 -15.90 5.28 -12.26
CA VAL A 253 -15.48 4.72 -13.56
C VAL A 253 -16.07 5.56 -14.68
N ASP A 254 -17.36 5.89 -14.60
CA ASP A 254 -18.04 6.74 -15.58
C ASP A 254 -17.36 8.11 -15.72
N ILE A 255 -17.00 8.75 -14.60
CA ILE A 255 -16.31 10.05 -14.60
C ILE A 255 -14.93 9.93 -15.25
N LEU A 256 -14.17 8.89 -14.91
CA LEU A 256 -12.84 8.64 -15.46
C LEU A 256 -12.86 8.36 -16.97
N LEU A 257 -13.87 7.62 -17.45
CA LEU A 257 -14.08 7.36 -18.87
C LEU A 257 -14.43 8.64 -19.64
N LYS A 258 -15.29 9.50 -19.06
CA LYS A 258 -15.60 10.82 -19.63
C LYS A 258 -14.35 11.70 -19.75
N LEU A 259 -13.54 11.77 -18.69
CA LEU A 259 -12.28 12.53 -18.71
C LEU A 259 -11.26 11.97 -19.70
N LYS A 260 -11.27 10.66 -19.93
CA LYS A 260 -10.43 10.02 -20.94
C LYS A 260 -10.81 10.43 -22.37
N HIS A 261 -12.10 10.69 -22.62
CA HIS A 261 -12.59 11.13 -23.92
C HIS A 261 -12.56 12.66 -24.10
N ASP A 262 -12.26 13.41 -23.04
CA ASP A 262 -12.16 14.87 -23.08
C ASP A 262 -10.87 15.33 -23.78
N PRO A 263 -10.97 15.99 -24.96
CA PRO A 263 -9.80 16.48 -25.69
C PRO A 263 -9.04 17.61 -24.97
N ASP A 264 -9.70 18.30 -24.02
CA ASP A 264 -9.10 19.42 -23.27
C ASP A 264 -8.42 18.97 -21.97
N SER A 265 -8.41 17.67 -21.68
CA SER A 265 -7.77 17.13 -20.49
C SER A 265 -6.27 17.39 -20.48
N SER A 266 -5.76 17.96 -19.38
CA SER A 266 -4.34 18.28 -19.20
C SER A 266 -3.39 17.06 -19.18
N VAL A 267 -3.95 15.85 -19.14
CA VAL A 267 -3.25 14.57 -19.23
C VAL A 267 -4.03 13.66 -20.17
N ASN A 268 -3.32 13.04 -21.11
CA ASN A 268 -3.89 12.00 -21.99
C ASN A 268 -4.12 10.72 -21.17
N LEU A 269 -5.32 10.57 -20.61
CA LEU A 269 -5.67 9.42 -19.79
C LEU A 269 -5.79 8.16 -20.67
N THR A 270 -5.25 7.06 -20.18
CA THR A 270 -5.36 5.73 -20.79
C THR A 270 -6.16 4.81 -19.87
N PHE A 271 -6.55 3.63 -20.33
CA PHE A 271 -7.20 2.66 -19.45
C PHE A 271 -6.32 2.29 -18.26
N ASP A 272 -5.01 2.16 -18.44
CA ASP A 272 -4.05 1.98 -17.33
C ASP A 272 -4.16 3.06 -16.25
N HIS A 273 -4.41 4.33 -16.63
CA HIS A 273 -4.59 5.39 -15.66
C HIS A 273 -5.87 5.19 -14.84
N ILE A 274 -6.95 4.78 -15.51
CA ILE A 274 -8.23 4.48 -14.85
C ILE A 274 -8.02 3.32 -13.87
N LYS A 275 -7.47 2.20 -14.34
CA LYS A 275 -7.16 1.02 -13.52
C LYS A 275 -6.26 1.38 -12.33
N ALA A 276 -5.25 2.22 -12.54
CA ALA A 276 -4.35 2.67 -11.47
C ALA A 276 -5.07 3.49 -10.39
N VAL A 277 -6.03 4.34 -10.76
CA VAL A 277 -6.83 5.12 -9.79
C VAL A 277 -7.82 4.21 -9.03
N LEU A 278 -8.45 3.27 -9.73
CA LEU A 278 -9.35 2.29 -9.11
C LEU A 278 -8.59 1.39 -8.11
N MET A 279 -7.39 0.95 -8.49
CA MET A 279 -6.50 0.15 -7.63
C MET A 279 -6.17 0.84 -6.31
N VAL A 280 -5.93 2.16 -6.32
CA VAL A 280 -5.71 2.93 -5.08
C VAL A 280 -6.94 2.93 -4.18
N SER A 281 -8.14 2.89 -4.75
CA SER A 281 -9.39 2.83 -3.99
C SER A 281 -9.55 1.48 -3.28
N ASP A 282 -9.09 0.39 -3.90
CA ASP A 282 -9.15 -0.98 -3.36
C ASP A 282 -8.09 -1.34 -2.31
N LEU A 283 -7.00 -0.57 -2.23
CA LEU A 283 -5.95 -0.81 -1.23
C LEU A 283 -6.35 -0.52 0.21
N HIS A 284 -7.47 0.16 0.42
CA HIS A 284 -7.98 0.46 1.76
C HIS A 284 -8.72 -0.73 2.43
N PHE A 285 -8.97 -1.82 1.70
CA PHE A 285 -9.83 -2.91 2.15
C PHE A 285 -9.11 -4.02 2.94
N THR A 286 -7.78 -3.99 3.08
CA THR A 286 -7.02 -5.17 3.52
C THR A 286 -6.18 -5.02 4.78
N ASN A 287 -6.35 -3.94 5.55
CA ASN A 287 -5.78 -3.87 6.90
C ASN A 287 -6.90 -4.04 7.94
N PRO A 288 -7.00 -5.20 8.62
CA PRO A 288 -7.91 -5.38 9.75
C PRO A 288 -7.54 -4.49 10.94
#